data_AF-A0A3N9RWN5-F1
#
_entry.id   AF-A0A3N9RWN5-F1
#
_cell.length_a   1.000
_cell.length_b   1.000
_cell.length_c   1.000
_cell.angle_alpha   90.00
_cell.angle_beta   90.00
_cell.angle_gamma   90.00
#
_symmetry.space_group_name_H-M   'P 1'
#
loop_
_entity.id
_entity.type
_entity.pdbx_description
1 polymer ?
#
loop_
_entity_poly.entity_id
_entity_poly.type
_entity_poly.pdbx_seq_one_letter_code
_entity_poly.pdbx_strand_id
1 'polypeptide(L)'
;MRAFRSDVLGFDAWCRGRGEQTVPARPEAIAAFLKDRGEKGAAPTWLARRKASLAKLHRLCRLPDPTVDDLVKLTLAALRREKGVAQKQAQP
;
A
#
# COMPACT_ATOMS: atom_id res chain seq x y z
N MET A 1 17.68 5.21 5.55
CA MET A 1 16.54 6.12 5.30
C MET A 1 16.03 6.14 3.85
N ARG A 2 16.84 5.80 2.83
CA ARG A 2 16.45 5.86 1.40
C ARG A 2 15.17 5.09 1.04
N ALA A 3 14.99 3.87 1.57
CA ALA A 3 13.82 3.03 1.29
C ALA A 3 12.51 3.68 1.78
N PHE A 4 12.48 4.15 3.02
CA PHE A 4 11.33 4.86 3.59
C PHE A 4 10.94 6.09 2.75
N ARG A 5 11.93 6.92 2.39
CA ARG A 5 11.70 8.10 1.54
C ARG A 5 11.11 7.72 0.18
N SER A 6 11.66 6.69 -0.48
CA SER A 6 11.15 6.21 -1.76
C SER A 6 9.73 5.66 -1.67
N ASP A 7 9.40 4.95 -0.59
CA ASP A 7 8.06 4.42 -0.37
C ASP A 7 7.04 5.56 -0.21
N VAL A 8 7.36 6.57 0.61
CA VAL A 8 6.51 7.73 0.84
C VAL A 8 6.33 8.56 -0.44
N LEU A 9 7.42 8.86 -1.15
CA LEU A 9 7.34 9.62 -2.42
C LEU A 9 6.53 8.89 -3.49
N GLY A 10 6.60 7.55 -3.52
CA GLY A 10 5.80 6.75 -4.46
C GLY A 10 4.29 6.79 -4.18
N PHE A 11 3.90 7.01 -2.92
CA PHE A 11 2.51 7.23 -2.52
C PHE A 11 2.09 8.68 -2.72
N ASP A 12 2.92 9.66 -2.34
CA ASP A 12 2.68 11.10 -2.56
C ASP A 12 2.43 11.42 -4.04
N ALA A 13 3.28 10.90 -4.94
CA ALA A 13 3.09 11.09 -6.38
C ALA A 13 1.77 10.50 -6.88
N TRP A 14 1.35 9.35 -6.33
CA TRP A 14 0.07 8.73 -6.68
C TRP A 14 -1.12 9.55 -6.15
N CYS A 15 -1.01 10.08 -4.93
CA CYS A 15 -2.03 10.93 -4.32
C CYS A 15 -2.27 12.20 -5.13
N ARG A 16 -1.19 12.90 -5.53
CA ARG A 16 -1.26 14.14 -6.32
C ARG A 16 -1.98 13.95 -7.65
N GLY A 17 -1.76 12.80 -8.32
CA GLY A 17 -2.43 12.48 -9.57
C GLY A 17 -3.93 12.18 -9.43
N ARG A 18 -4.46 12.07 -8.21
CA ARG A 18 -5.84 11.65 -7.91
C ARG A 18 -6.59 12.59 -6.98
N GLY A 19 -5.99 13.73 -6.59
CA GLY A 19 -6.58 14.66 -5.62
C GLY A 19 -6.69 14.07 -4.19
N GLU A 20 -5.94 13.02 -3.89
CA GLU A 20 -5.89 12.43 -2.55
C GLU A 20 -4.84 13.14 -1.69
N GLN A 21 -5.01 13.06 -0.36
CA GLN A 21 -4.02 13.58 0.59
C GLN A 21 -3.08 12.47 1.06
N THR A 22 -1.78 12.78 1.11
CA THR A 22 -0.75 11.84 1.57
C THR A 22 -0.73 11.74 3.10
N VAL A 23 -0.95 12.85 3.80
CA VAL A 23 -1.01 12.93 5.27
C VAL A 23 -1.99 14.05 5.67
N PRO A 24 -3.05 13.77 6.47
CA PRO A 24 -3.53 12.43 6.82
C PRO A 24 -4.11 11.72 5.59
N ALA A 25 -3.68 10.50 5.33
CA ALA A 25 -4.30 9.65 4.32
C ALA A 25 -5.56 8.99 4.90
N ARG A 26 -6.58 8.85 4.05
CA ARG A 26 -7.75 8.03 4.35
C ARG A 26 -7.42 6.55 4.13
N PRO A 27 -8.00 5.61 4.90
CA PRO A 27 -7.86 4.18 4.66
C PRO A 27 -8.14 3.77 3.21
N GLU A 28 -9.17 4.37 2.60
CA GLU A 28 -9.58 4.14 1.21
C GLU A 28 -8.47 4.51 0.22
N ALA A 29 -7.77 5.63 0.44
CA ALA A 29 -6.66 6.06 -0.41
C ALA A 29 -5.49 5.08 -0.34
N ILE A 30 -5.19 4.54 0.84
CA ILE A 30 -4.13 3.54 1.01
C ILE A 30 -4.53 2.22 0.35
N ALA A 31 -5.76 1.76 0.55
CA ALA A 31 -6.27 0.55 -0.08
C ALA A 31 -6.23 0.66 -1.62
N ALA A 32 -6.73 1.78 -2.16
CA ALA A 32 -6.70 2.05 -3.59
C ALA A 32 -5.26 2.12 -4.16
N PHE A 33 -4.32 2.72 -3.43
CA PHE A 33 -2.92 2.72 -3.82
C PHE A 33 -2.32 1.30 -3.85
N LEU A 34 -2.56 0.49 -2.82
CA LEU A 34 -2.06 -0.88 -2.78
C LEU A 34 -2.64 -1.72 -3.92
N LYS A 35 -3.94 -1.55 -4.20
CA LYS A 35 -4.63 -2.19 -5.32
C LYS A 35 -4.04 -1.78 -6.68
N ASP A 36 -3.92 -0.48 -6.95
CA ASP A 36 -3.32 0.06 -8.19
C ASP A 36 -1.91 -0.50 -8.45
N ARG A 37 -1.10 -0.61 -7.41
CA ARG A 37 0.25 -1.19 -7.52
C ARG A 37 0.22 -2.71 -7.70
N GLY A 38 -0.70 -3.39 -7.03
CA GLY A 38 -0.91 -4.83 -7.17
C GLY A 38 -1.31 -5.22 -8.59
N GLU A 39 -2.27 -4.50 -9.18
CA GLU A 39 -2.71 -4.65 -10.58
C GLU A 39 -1.56 -4.41 -11.57
N LYS A 40 -0.62 -3.52 -11.23
CA LYS A 40 0.63 -3.28 -11.99
C LYS A 40 1.73 -4.30 -11.69
N GLY A 41 1.42 -5.42 -11.03
CA GLY A 41 2.33 -6.56 -10.82
C GLY A 41 3.22 -6.48 -9.57
N ALA A 42 3.02 -5.48 -8.70
CA ALA A 42 3.85 -5.35 -7.49
C ALA A 42 3.76 -6.60 -6.60
N ALA A 43 4.90 -7.02 -6.05
CA ALA A 43 4.94 -8.16 -5.14
C ALA A 43 4.23 -7.85 -3.80
N PRO A 44 3.51 -8.82 -3.19
CA PRO A 44 2.87 -8.63 -1.89
C PRO A 44 3.83 -8.23 -0.77
N THR A 45 5.10 -8.68 -0.82
CA THR A 45 6.16 -8.26 0.09
C THR A 45 6.51 -6.78 -0.06
N TRP A 46 6.57 -6.29 -1.30
CA TRP A 46 6.78 -4.87 -1.62
C TRP A 46 5.61 -3.99 -1.16
N LEU A 47 4.38 -4.47 -1.33
CA LEU A 47 3.15 -3.82 -0.89
C LEU A 47 3.08 -3.72 0.64
N ALA A 48 3.38 -4.82 1.34
CA ALA A 48 3.42 -4.86 2.80
C ALA A 48 4.47 -3.90 3.39
N ARG A 49 5.66 -3.82 2.77
CA ARG A 49 6.69 -2.87 3.18
C ARG A 49 6.23 -1.42 3.04
N ARG A 50 5.56 -1.07 1.94
CA ARG A 50 4.98 0.27 1.73
C ARG A 50 3.90 0.61 2.73
N LYS A 51 2.99 -0.34 3.01
CA LYS A 51 2.02 -0.20 4.11
C LYS A 51 2.74 0.19 5.42
N ALA A 52 3.80 -0.53 5.80
CA ALA A 52 4.55 -0.24 7.02
C ALA A 52 5.25 1.14 7.00
N SER A 53 5.77 1.56 5.85
CA SER A 53 6.32 2.92 5.65
C SER A 53 5.23 4.00 5.82
N LEU A 54 4.02 3.80 5.29
CA LEU A 54 2.91 4.73 5.46
C LEU A 54 2.39 4.79 6.90
N ALA A 55 2.33 3.65 7.59
CA ALA A 55 2.05 3.60 9.03
C ALA A 55 3.08 4.40 9.84
N LYS A 56 4.37 4.26 9.50
CA LYS A 56 5.45 5.03 10.14
C LYS A 56 5.33 6.52 9.85
N LEU A 57 4.99 6.93 8.62
CA LEU A 57 4.79 8.33 8.25
C LEU A 57 3.73 9.00 9.14
N HIS A 58 2.56 8.38 9.29
CA HIS A 58 1.47 8.92 10.11
C HIS A 58 1.86 9.02 11.58
N ARG A 59 2.50 7.97 12.13
CA ARG A 59 2.99 7.99 13.52
C ARG A 59 4.03 9.08 13.77
N LEU A 60 4.94 9.35 12.82
CA LEU A 60 5.91 10.44 12.92
C LEU A 60 5.23 11.82 12.95
N CYS A 61 4.09 11.95 12.25
CA CYS A 61 3.23 13.14 12.29
C CYS A 61 2.31 13.19 13.52
N ARG A 62 2.40 12.22 14.45
CA ARG A 62 1.49 12.07 15.61
C ARG A 62 0.02 11.95 15.21
N LEU A 63 -0.25 11.35 14.06
CA LEU A 63 -1.59 11.10 13.54
C LEU A 63 -1.97 9.62 13.74
N PRO A 64 -3.28 9.31 13.77
CA PRO A 64 -3.75 7.93 13.72
C PRO A 64 -3.16 7.18 12.53
N ASP A 65 -2.88 5.89 12.70
CA ASP A 65 -2.38 5.03 11.61
C ASP A 65 -3.56 4.53 10.76
N PRO A 66 -3.78 5.06 9.55
CA PRO A 66 -4.89 4.61 8.69
C PRO A 66 -4.72 3.18 8.17
N THR A 67 -3.54 2.57 8.32
CA THR A 67 -3.26 1.23 7.78
C THR A 67 -3.76 0.09 8.67
N VAL A 68 -4.24 0.41 9.89
CA VAL A 68 -4.86 -0.55 10.81
C VAL A 68 -6.32 -0.83 10.46
N ASP A 69 -6.92 -0.04 9.57
CA ASP A 69 -8.26 -0.24 9.07
C ASP A 69 -8.39 -1.60 8.34
N ASP A 70 -9.53 -2.25 8.50
CA ASP A 70 -9.79 -3.57 7.93
C ASP A 70 -9.84 -3.54 6.41
N LEU A 71 -10.26 -2.43 5.78
CA LEU A 71 -10.20 -2.25 4.34
C LEU A 71 -8.77 -2.43 3.81
N VAL A 72 -7.79 -1.83 4.49
CA VAL A 72 -6.37 -1.91 4.09
C VAL A 72 -5.84 -3.34 4.30
N LYS A 73 -6.21 -3.99 5.41
CA LYS A 73 -5.81 -5.38 5.70
C LYS A 73 -6.40 -6.36 4.68
N LEU A 74 -7.69 -6.26 4.40
CA LEU A 74 -8.43 -7.12 3.47
C LEU A 74 -7.91 -6.93 2.04
N THR A 75 -7.64 -5.70 1.62
CA THR A 75 -7.03 -5.41 0.31
C THR A 75 -5.70 -6.14 0.15
N LEU A 76 -4.80 -6.06 1.14
CA LEU A 76 -3.51 -6.74 1.07
C LEU A 76 -3.66 -8.27 1.12
N ALA A 77 -4.65 -8.79 1.84
CA ALA A 77 -4.96 -10.22 1.87
C ALA A 77 -5.46 -10.72 0.51
N ALA A 78 -6.34 -9.97 -0.17
CA ALA A 78 -6.81 -10.29 -1.51
C ALA A 78 -5.65 -10.34 -2.52
N LEU A 79 -4.81 -9.30 -2.56
CA LEU A 79 -3.64 -9.24 -3.45
C LEU A 79 -2.65 -10.40 -3.24
N ARG A 80 -2.50 -10.88 -2.00
CA ARG A 80 -1.70 -12.07 -1.69
C ARG A 80 -2.32 -13.35 -2.27
N ARG A 81 -3.64 -13.51 -2.15
CA ARG A 81 -4.36 -14.68 -2.67
C ARG A 81 -4.32 -14.70 -4.20
N GLU A 82 -4.60 -13.59 -4.86
CA GLU A 82 -4.56 -13.46 -6.31
C GLU A 82 -3.19 -13.87 -6.87
N LYS A 83 -2.10 -13.33 -6.30
CA LYS A 83 -0.75 -13.70 -6.74
C LYS A 83 -0.42 -15.16 -6.45
N GLY A 84 -0.84 -15.68 -5.30
CA GLY A 84 -0.66 -17.09 -4.96
C GLY A 84 -1.42 -18.04 -5.91
N VAL A 85 -2.64 -17.68 -6.32
CA VAL A 85 -3.42 -18.42 -7.32
C VAL A 85 -2.73 -18.38 -8.68
N ALA A 86 -2.29 -17.20 -9.12
CA ALA A 86 -1.58 -17.05 -10.39
C ALA A 86 -0.27 -17.88 -10.43
N GLN A 87 0.49 -17.92 -9.34
CA GLN A 87 1.72 -18.73 -9.24
C GLN A 87 1.43 -20.24 -9.31
N LYS A 88 0.33 -20.72 -8.69
CA LYS A 88 -0.05 -22.13 -8.74
C LYS A 88 -0.48 -22.59 -10.15
N GLN A 89 -1.12 -21.71 -10.92
CA GLN A 89 -1.55 -22.04 -12.29
C GLN A 89 -0.41 -22.08 -13.30
N ALA A 90 0.72 -21.42 -13.01
CA ALA A 90 1.87 -21.30 -13.90
C ALA A 90 2.97 -22.37 -13.70
N GLN A 91 2.80 -23.32 -12.77
CA GLN A 91 3.71 -24.45 -12.58
C GLN A 91 3.23 -25.67 -13.37
N PRO A 92 3.90 -26.06 -14.48
CA PRO A 92 3.71 -27.36 -15.13
C PRO A 92 4.44 -28.50 -14.41
#